data_AF-A0A927G6E9-F1
#
_entry.id   AF-A0A927G6E9-F1
#
_cell.length_a   1.000
_cell.length_b   1.000
_cell.length_c   1.000
_cell.angle_alpha   90.00
_cell.angle_beta   90.00
_cell.angle_gamma   90.00
#
_symmetry.space_group_name_H-M   'P 1'
#
loop_
_entity.id
_entity.type
_entity.pdbx_description
1 polymer ?
#
loop_
_entity_poly.entity_id
_entity_poly.type
_entity_poly.pdbx_seq_one_letter_code
_entity_poly.pdbx_strand_id
1 'polypeptide(L)'
;MPWEREDLQRRTLAGRVPGDRPRGRATGAPRPGAAQQVGSAPRPLSPAGVLQLQRVVGNGATAGLVTGDHGVTVQRDYSPEEIAAITRLQALVRARRVRAQVRVRQEAPGIVGVRVRNSDPRALGDISGTPLAAVRQHLRDDTEYNQLRVLGGATQGAVVGPGTGEGGKLAGALATGLPQGTAVINGGYFAHTEKILSEENWSGPRVDEQTQDATTEDPEVAKYLAYVKADEKSNQLSPVGSTGRPVGETSHRSDPLPIPSEYAEHYGQVNVGGRVGLSSGPVLTHQGVPRHFPDDDRFAYRLRLGDDVLDNPRNRQAGALTHVGDPNARAAVSTQGRDVLMHTVVDPRMRPGDGVTMAQWQTMTMMGAGGHVAGRPPLSTLNLDGGGSVYMGITGPGGVRVVAKGQRPSEKVERPVGNIIASLPTVGAQEQPVPVTADDDRPAEGSAVVGQ
;
A
#
# COMPACT_ATOMS: atom_id res chain seq x y z
N MET A 1 -3.77 -32.14 37.10
CA MET A 1 -2.75 -31.71 38.08
C MET A 1 -3.18 -30.34 38.62
N PRO A 2 -3.56 -30.19 39.90
CA PRO A 2 -4.25 -28.98 40.38
C PRO A 2 -3.36 -27.95 41.12
N TRP A 3 -2.02 -28.03 41.03
CA TRP A 3 -1.11 -27.19 41.82
C TRP A 3 -0.48 -25.99 41.08
N GLU A 4 -0.76 -25.79 39.78
CA GLU A 4 -0.18 -24.67 39.02
C GLU A 4 -1.04 -23.38 39.01
N ARG A 5 -2.24 -23.38 39.60
CA ARG A 5 -3.14 -22.20 39.61
C ARG A 5 -2.91 -21.22 40.77
N GLU A 6 -2.27 -21.64 41.87
CA GLU A 6 -2.07 -20.76 43.04
C GLU A 6 -0.81 -19.88 42.94
N ASP A 7 0.17 -20.23 42.11
CA ASP A 7 1.43 -19.47 42.01
C ASP A 7 1.35 -18.23 41.09
N LEU A 8 0.34 -18.18 40.20
CA LEU A 8 0.16 -17.02 39.30
C LEU A 8 -0.58 -15.84 39.97
N GLN A 9 -1.43 -16.07 40.97
CA GLN A 9 -2.12 -14.96 41.67
C GLN A 9 -1.21 -14.19 42.65
N ARG A 10 -0.08 -14.76 43.07
CA ARG A 10 0.86 -14.08 43.98
C ARG A 10 1.79 -13.08 43.28
N ARG A 11 1.96 -13.17 41.96
CA ARG A 11 2.89 -12.30 41.22
C ARG A 11 2.28 -10.97 40.77
N THR A 12 0.96 -10.84 40.74
CA THR A 12 0.25 -9.62 40.31
C THR A 12 0.02 -8.59 41.43
N LEU A 13 0.31 -8.91 42.70
CA LEU A 13 -0.01 -8.04 43.85
C LEU A 13 1.21 -7.39 44.55
N ALA A 14 2.43 -7.56 44.05
CA ALA A 14 3.63 -6.97 44.66
C ALA A 14 4.24 -5.86 43.79
N GLY A 15 3.61 -4.68 43.80
CA GLY A 15 4.24 -3.45 43.32
C GLY A 15 4.85 -2.65 44.47
N ARG A 16 6.17 -2.37 44.43
CA ARG A 16 6.81 -1.10 44.86
C ARG A 16 8.33 -1.05 44.56
N VAL A 17 8.69 -0.23 43.57
CA VAL A 17 9.71 0.87 43.39
C VAL A 17 11.10 0.83 44.12
N PRO A 18 12.10 1.69 43.76
CA PRO A 18 13.21 1.44 42.81
C PRO A 18 14.62 1.57 43.44
N GLY A 19 15.66 1.10 42.73
CA GLY A 19 17.06 1.31 43.09
C GLY A 19 17.76 2.37 42.24
N ASP A 20 18.10 3.50 42.86
CA ASP A 20 18.95 4.58 42.33
C ASP A 20 20.38 4.13 42.00
N ARG A 21 20.95 4.70 40.92
CA ARG A 21 22.41 4.91 40.81
C ARG A 21 22.75 6.25 40.12
N PRO A 22 23.85 6.91 40.54
CA PRO A 22 24.09 8.33 40.29
C PRO A 22 24.83 8.57 38.97
N ARG A 23 24.54 9.69 38.30
CA ARG A 23 25.39 10.26 37.23
C ARG A 23 26.21 11.41 37.78
N GLY A 24 27.53 11.26 37.66
CA GLY A 24 28.53 12.25 38.02
C GLY A 24 28.42 13.53 37.20
N ARG A 25 28.65 14.64 37.90
CA ARG A 25 28.66 16.03 37.44
C ARG A 25 30.10 16.36 37.04
N ALA A 26 30.31 16.88 35.82
CA ALA A 26 31.55 17.56 35.45
C ALA A 26 31.23 19.00 35.06
N THR A 27 31.76 19.92 35.86
CA THR A 27 31.69 21.37 35.74
C THR A 27 32.75 21.87 34.76
N GLY A 28 32.36 22.65 33.75
CA GLY A 28 33.25 23.42 32.89
C GLY A 28 32.89 24.90 32.92
N ALA A 29 33.85 25.72 33.32
CA ALA A 29 33.75 27.16 33.56
C ALA A 29 33.54 28.01 32.27
N PRO A 30 33.04 29.25 32.39
CA PRO A 30 32.84 30.15 31.25
C PRO A 30 34.12 30.90 30.89
N ARG A 31 34.29 31.20 29.59
CA ARG A 31 35.27 32.18 29.10
C ARG A 31 34.60 33.31 28.31
N PRO A 32 35.22 34.50 28.28
CA PRO A 32 34.55 35.78 28.14
C PRO A 32 34.43 36.24 26.69
N GLY A 33 33.68 37.33 26.53
CA GLY A 33 33.16 37.83 25.27
C GLY A 33 34.18 38.31 24.25
N ALA A 34 33.70 38.38 23.01
CA ALA A 34 34.26 39.17 21.93
C ALA A 34 33.14 40.01 21.34
N ALA A 35 33.34 41.33 21.40
CA ALA A 35 32.57 42.30 20.64
C ALA A 35 32.98 42.25 19.16
N GLN A 36 32.02 42.29 18.24
CA GLN A 36 32.20 42.70 16.85
C GLN A 36 30.84 43.15 16.31
N GLN A 37 30.68 44.47 16.17
CA GLN A 37 30.85 45.24 14.93
C GLN A 37 29.60 45.23 14.04
N VAL A 38 29.02 46.42 13.99
CA VAL A 38 27.94 46.88 13.13
C VAL A 38 28.45 46.98 11.69
N GLY A 39 27.69 46.44 10.74
CA GLY A 39 27.88 46.72 9.32
C GLY A 39 27.66 45.51 8.42
N SER A 40 26.42 45.24 8.02
CA SER A 40 26.15 44.33 6.90
C SER A 40 25.08 44.93 5.99
N ALA A 41 25.48 45.09 4.72
CA ALA A 41 24.67 45.45 3.56
C ALA A 41 23.41 44.56 3.42
N PRO A 42 22.37 45.02 2.69
CA PRO A 42 21.13 44.28 2.54
C PRO A 42 21.37 42.87 1.97
N ARG A 43 20.90 41.85 2.70
CA ARG A 43 20.91 40.46 2.24
C ARG A 43 19.99 40.31 1.02
N PRO A 44 20.38 39.53 0.00
CA PRO A 44 19.47 39.16 -1.07
C PRO A 44 18.29 38.36 -0.50
N LEU A 45 17.09 38.70 -0.97
CA LEU A 45 15.82 38.04 -0.59
C LEU A 45 15.90 36.53 -0.86
N SER A 46 15.47 35.72 0.12
CA SER A 46 15.36 34.28 -0.04
C SER A 46 14.26 33.92 -1.05
N PRO A 47 14.33 32.80 -1.78
CA PRO A 47 13.39 32.45 -2.86
C PRO A 47 11.99 32.02 -2.37
N ALA A 48 11.65 32.21 -1.09
CA ALA A 48 10.48 31.60 -0.46
C ALA A 48 9.19 32.45 -0.50
N GLY A 49 9.21 33.61 -1.19
CA GLY A 49 7.99 34.42 -1.39
C GLY A 49 7.00 33.73 -2.33
N VAL A 50 5.84 33.32 -1.80
CA VAL A 50 4.73 32.82 -2.63
C VAL A 50 3.93 34.02 -3.14
N LEU A 51 4.06 34.34 -4.42
CA LEU A 51 3.13 35.26 -5.12
C LEU A 51 1.74 34.63 -5.15
N GLN A 52 0.83 35.10 -4.30
CA GLN A 52 -0.60 34.78 -4.39
C GLN A 52 -1.33 35.95 -5.06
N LEU A 53 -1.82 35.71 -6.27
CA LEU A 53 -2.80 36.60 -6.89
C LEU A 53 -4.13 36.41 -6.15
N GLN A 54 -4.56 37.42 -5.41
CA GLN A 54 -5.94 37.48 -4.92
C GLN A 54 -6.84 37.92 -6.07
N ARG A 55 -7.98 37.24 -6.24
CA ARG A 55 -8.94 37.55 -7.29
C ARG A 55 -9.64 38.87 -6.95
N VAL A 56 -9.42 39.92 -7.74
CA VAL A 56 -10.12 41.19 -7.62
C VAL A 56 -11.30 41.21 -8.58
N VAL A 57 -12.49 41.53 -8.06
CA VAL A 57 -13.72 41.74 -8.83
C VAL A 57 -13.77 43.22 -9.20
N GLY A 58 -13.43 43.56 -10.45
CA GLY A 58 -13.41 44.94 -10.98
C GLY A 58 -12.25 45.18 -11.96
N ASN A 59 -12.30 46.26 -12.76
CA ASN A 59 -11.40 46.59 -13.88
C ASN A 59 -9.90 46.83 -13.53
N GLY A 60 -9.42 46.38 -12.37
CA GLY A 60 -8.00 46.38 -12.00
C GLY A 60 -7.70 45.19 -11.11
N ALA A 61 -6.85 44.27 -11.57
CA ALA A 61 -6.37 43.17 -10.74
C ALA A 61 -5.13 43.61 -9.96
N THR A 62 -5.26 43.78 -8.65
CA THR A 62 -4.12 43.98 -7.74
C THR A 62 -3.60 42.62 -7.28
N ALA A 63 -2.28 42.38 -7.42
CA ALA A 63 -1.63 41.20 -6.87
C ALA A 63 -0.82 41.60 -5.63
N GLY A 64 -1.16 41.05 -4.46
CA GLY A 64 -0.38 41.24 -3.25
C GLY A 64 0.83 40.30 -3.23
N LEU A 65 2.04 40.85 -3.14
CA LEU A 65 3.21 40.06 -2.76
C LEU A 65 3.29 40.06 -1.23
N VAL A 66 3.05 38.91 -0.59
CA VAL A 66 3.25 38.77 0.85
C VAL A 66 4.72 38.40 1.09
N THR A 67 5.51 39.35 1.61
CA THR A 67 6.91 39.11 1.98
C THR A 67 7.08 39.11 3.50
N GLY A 68 7.30 37.93 4.08
CA GLY A 68 7.85 37.74 5.43
C GLY A 68 6.91 37.99 6.62
N ASP A 69 7.42 37.67 7.82
CA ASP A 69 6.73 37.62 9.12
C ASP A 69 6.21 38.97 9.66
N HIS A 70 6.22 40.04 8.85
CA HIS A 70 5.85 41.40 9.26
C HIS A 70 4.66 41.99 8.51
N GLY A 71 3.95 41.20 7.70
CA GLY A 71 2.62 41.59 7.19
C GLY A 71 2.58 42.87 6.33
N VAL A 72 3.71 43.30 5.76
CA VAL A 72 3.73 44.44 4.85
C VAL A 72 3.21 43.99 3.49
N THR A 73 1.98 44.38 3.17
CA THR A 73 1.40 44.18 1.84
C THR A 73 1.85 45.33 0.94
N VAL A 74 2.83 45.08 0.08
CA VAL A 74 3.19 46.05 -0.97
C VAL A 74 2.14 45.93 -2.08
N GLN A 75 1.28 46.94 -2.21
CA GLN A 75 0.40 47.09 -3.37
C GLN A 75 1.25 47.57 -4.55
N ARG A 76 1.35 46.74 -5.58
CA ARG A 76 1.92 47.11 -6.88
C ARG A 76 0.82 46.95 -7.92
N ASP A 77 0.61 47.99 -8.71
CA ASP A 77 -0.23 47.91 -9.90
C ASP A 77 0.56 47.18 -10.99
N TYR A 78 -0.04 46.11 -11.53
CA TYR A 78 0.54 45.34 -12.62
C TYR A 78 -0.18 45.68 -13.92
N SER A 79 0.58 45.82 -15.01
CA SER A 79 -0.03 45.94 -16.33
C SER A 79 -0.77 44.65 -16.72
N PRO A 80 -1.75 44.70 -17.65
CA PRO A 80 -2.40 43.49 -18.17
C PRO A 80 -1.40 42.44 -18.70
N GLU A 81 -0.29 42.88 -19.30
CA GLU A 81 0.78 41.99 -19.78
C GLU A 81 1.53 41.33 -18.63
N GLU A 82 1.85 42.07 -17.56
CA GLU A 82 2.46 41.53 -16.34
C GLU A 82 1.53 40.51 -15.66
N ILE A 83 0.23 40.81 -15.56
CA ILE A 83 -0.77 39.89 -15.01
C ILE A 83 -0.83 38.60 -15.84
N ALA A 84 -0.85 38.70 -17.17
CA ALA A 84 -0.84 37.55 -18.06
C ALA A 84 0.44 36.71 -17.90
N ALA A 85 1.61 37.36 -17.79
CA ALA A 85 2.88 36.69 -17.57
C ALA A 85 2.93 35.97 -16.21
N ILE A 86 2.51 36.62 -15.13
CA ILE A 86 2.43 36.03 -13.78
C ILE A 86 1.46 34.85 -13.77
N THR A 87 0.30 34.99 -14.41
CA THR A 87 -0.70 33.91 -14.51
C THR A 87 -0.14 32.69 -15.25
N ARG A 88 0.56 32.90 -16.38
CA ARG A 88 1.24 31.82 -17.11
C ARG A 88 2.30 31.13 -16.24
N LEU A 89 3.12 31.90 -15.52
CA LEU A 89 4.13 31.36 -14.62
C LEU A 89 3.50 30.55 -13.48
N GLN A 90 2.45 31.06 -12.85
CA GLN A 90 1.69 30.35 -11.82
C GLN A 90 1.08 29.05 -12.35
N ALA A 91 0.51 29.07 -13.56
CA ALA A 91 -0.03 27.88 -14.21
C ALA A 91 1.08 26.84 -14.49
N LEU A 92 2.26 27.27 -14.96
CA LEU A 92 3.41 26.38 -15.16
C LEU A 92 3.92 25.78 -13.86
N VAL A 93 4.01 26.58 -12.78
CA VAL A 93 4.41 26.10 -11.45
C VAL A 93 3.39 25.11 -10.89
N ARG A 94 2.09 25.41 -10.97
CA ARG A 94 1.00 24.50 -10.56
C ARG A 94 1.06 23.20 -11.36
N ALA A 95 1.14 23.27 -12.69
CA ALA A 95 1.25 22.10 -13.54
C ALA A 95 2.49 21.25 -13.23
N ARG A 96 3.63 21.89 -12.92
CA ARG A 96 4.84 21.18 -12.48
C ARG A 96 4.63 20.46 -11.15
N ARG A 97 3.96 21.09 -10.18
CA ARG A 97 3.67 20.45 -8.88
C ARG A 97 2.64 19.31 -9.01
N VAL A 98 1.59 19.50 -9.82
CA VAL A 98 0.62 18.45 -10.16
C VAL A 98 1.35 17.25 -10.76
N ARG A 99 2.23 17.47 -11.76
CA ARG A 99 3.03 16.40 -12.39
C ARG A 99 4.04 15.72 -11.46
N ALA A 100 4.46 16.39 -10.39
CA ALA A 100 5.32 15.78 -9.37
C ALA A 100 4.53 14.81 -8.47
N GLN A 101 3.21 15.01 -8.35
CA GLN A 101 2.33 14.17 -7.53
C GLN A 101 1.63 13.09 -8.34
N VAL A 102 1.15 13.44 -9.53
CA VAL A 102 0.41 12.54 -10.40
C VAL A 102 1.10 12.48 -11.74
N ARG A 103 1.46 11.27 -12.15
CA ARG A 103 2.03 11.01 -13.47
C ARG A 103 1.23 9.91 -14.14
N VAL A 104 0.67 10.25 -15.30
CA VAL A 104 0.10 9.28 -16.24
C VAL A 104 1.01 9.25 -17.44
N ARG A 105 1.44 8.06 -17.86
CA ARG A 105 2.25 7.90 -19.08
C ARG A 105 1.98 6.57 -19.75
N GLN A 106 2.14 6.53 -21.05
CA GLN A 106 2.32 5.28 -21.76
C GLN A 106 3.70 4.71 -21.40
N GLU A 107 3.73 3.51 -20.83
CA GLU A 107 4.96 2.88 -20.38
C GLU A 107 5.55 1.93 -21.44
N ALA A 108 4.68 1.37 -22.26
CA ALA A 108 4.94 0.58 -23.46
C ALA A 108 3.68 0.61 -24.37
N PRO A 109 3.75 0.20 -25.65
CA PRO A 109 2.54 0.02 -26.47
C PRO A 109 1.49 -0.81 -25.73
N GLY A 110 0.27 -0.28 -25.55
CA GLY A 110 -0.81 -0.97 -24.82
C GLY A 110 -0.69 -1.02 -23.29
N ILE A 111 0.31 -0.38 -22.67
CA ILE A 111 0.47 -0.30 -21.22
C ILE A 111 0.46 1.16 -20.76
N VAL A 112 -0.51 1.51 -19.91
CA VAL A 112 -0.63 2.84 -19.29
C VAL A 112 -0.22 2.73 -17.82
N GLY A 113 0.73 3.57 -17.41
CA GLY A 113 1.19 3.68 -16.04
C GLY A 113 0.62 4.91 -15.34
N VAL A 114 0.13 4.73 -14.12
CA VAL A 114 -0.28 5.80 -13.22
C VAL A 114 0.58 5.75 -11.97
N ARG A 115 1.11 6.90 -11.56
CA ARG A 115 1.83 7.08 -10.31
C ARG A 115 1.21 8.22 -9.52
N VAL A 116 0.93 7.98 -8.25
CA VAL A 116 0.41 8.97 -7.30
C VAL A 116 1.33 9.03 -6.09
N ARG A 117 1.77 10.24 -5.73
CA ARG A 117 2.59 10.55 -4.56
C ARG A 117 1.86 11.54 -3.68
N ASN A 118 2.02 11.40 -2.36
CA ASN A 118 1.57 12.39 -1.41
C ASN A 118 2.74 13.22 -0.87
N SER A 119 3.22 14.17 -1.68
CA SER A 119 4.38 15.02 -1.31
C SER A 119 4.03 16.49 -1.03
N ASP A 120 2.86 16.98 -1.46
CA ASP A 120 2.38 18.34 -1.15
C ASP A 120 0.83 18.39 -1.22
N PRO A 121 0.10 18.43 -0.10
CA PRO A 121 -1.37 18.48 -0.13
C PRO A 121 -1.93 19.68 -0.90
N ARG A 122 -1.19 20.80 -0.98
CA ARG A 122 -1.68 22.07 -1.53
C ARG A 122 -1.62 22.13 -3.06
N ALA A 123 -0.92 21.20 -3.71
CA ALA A 123 -0.61 21.39 -5.12
C ALA A 123 -1.69 20.95 -6.12
N LEU A 124 -2.69 20.17 -5.68
CA LEU A 124 -3.74 19.65 -6.56
C LEU A 124 -5.03 20.49 -6.55
N GLY A 125 -5.11 21.58 -5.79
CA GLY A 125 -6.37 22.31 -5.62
C GLY A 125 -7.41 21.45 -4.90
N ASP A 126 -8.70 21.78 -5.09
CA ASP A 126 -9.78 20.93 -4.60
C ASP A 126 -10.00 19.77 -5.57
N ILE A 127 -9.78 18.55 -5.08
CA ILE A 127 -9.97 17.29 -5.81
C ILE A 127 -11.01 16.42 -5.11
N SER A 128 -11.79 16.98 -4.19
CA SER A 128 -12.79 16.26 -3.40
C SER A 128 -13.77 15.51 -4.30
N GLY A 129 -14.16 14.31 -3.88
CA GLY A 129 -15.07 13.44 -4.66
C GLY A 129 -14.42 12.73 -5.85
N THR A 130 -13.14 12.97 -6.17
CA THR A 130 -12.44 12.27 -7.26
C THR A 130 -11.78 10.96 -6.78
N PRO A 131 -11.60 9.95 -7.65
CA PRO A 131 -10.82 8.75 -7.33
C PRO A 131 -9.38 9.07 -6.88
N LEU A 132 -8.79 10.15 -7.42
CA LEU A 132 -7.47 10.60 -7.02
C LEU A 132 -7.44 11.07 -5.55
N ALA A 133 -8.44 11.80 -5.09
CA ALA A 133 -8.54 12.18 -3.68
C ALA A 133 -8.67 10.96 -2.77
N ALA A 134 -9.49 9.99 -3.17
CA ALA A 134 -9.67 8.75 -2.42
C ALA A 134 -8.39 7.89 -2.33
N VAL A 135 -7.54 7.89 -3.37
CA VAL A 135 -6.21 7.26 -3.28
C VAL A 135 -5.30 8.08 -2.35
N ARG A 136 -5.26 9.40 -2.50
CA ARG A 136 -4.35 10.27 -1.76
C ARG A 136 -4.62 10.33 -0.26
N GLN A 137 -5.88 10.32 0.16
CA GLN A 137 -6.24 10.36 1.60
C GLN A 137 -5.69 9.17 2.39
N HIS A 138 -5.33 8.07 1.70
CA HIS A 138 -4.75 6.87 2.30
C HIS A 138 -3.24 6.79 2.13
N LEU A 139 -2.63 7.68 1.35
CA LEU A 139 -1.18 7.75 1.21
C LEU A 139 -0.58 8.58 2.34
N ARG A 140 0.38 8.01 3.05
CA ARG A 140 1.27 8.77 3.93
C ARG A 140 2.24 9.62 3.10
N ASP A 141 2.88 10.57 3.76
CA ASP A 141 3.95 11.37 3.18
C ASP A 141 5.01 10.46 2.55
N ASP A 142 5.44 10.82 1.34
CA ASP A 142 6.41 10.10 0.52
C ASP A 142 6.02 8.68 0.07
N THR A 143 4.84 8.18 0.47
CA THR A 143 4.32 6.90 -0.04
C THR A 143 3.87 7.05 -1.49
N GLU A 144 4.17 6.03 -2.30
CA GLU A 144 3.87 6.01 -3.72
C GLU A 144 2.88 4.89 -4.06
N TYR A 145 1.73 5.26 -4.61
CA TYR A 145 0.84 4.34 -5.30
C TYR A 145 1.25 4.26 -6.77
N ASN A 146 1.41 3.05 -7.29
CA ASN A 146 1.65 2.81 -8.71
C ASN A 146 0.63 1.83 -9.27
N GLN A 147 0.24 2.06 -10.52
CA GLN A 147 -0.61 1.18 -11.28
C GLN A 147 -0.06 1.00 -12.69
N LEU A 148 -0.13 -0.22 -13.22
CA LEU A 148 -0.01 -0.50 -14.64
C LEU A 148 -1.32 -1.10 -15.14
N ARG A 149 -1.94 -0.46 -16.13
CA ARG A 149 -3.09 -0.99 -16.88
C ARG A 149 -2.57 -1.59 -18.19
N VAL A 150 -2.84 -2.88 -18.39
CA VAL A 150 -2.48 -3.65 -19.59
C VAL A 150 -3.75 -3.88 -20.41
N LEU A 151 -3.85 -3.19 -21.55
CA LEU A 151 -5.05 -3.19 -22.39
C LEU A 151 -5.23 -4.56 -23.06
N GLY A 152 -6.37 -5.21 -22.80
CA GLY A 152 -6.59 -6.58 -23.27
C GLY A 152 -5.66 -7.61 -22.62
N GLY A 153 -5.03 -7.28 -21.48
CA GLY A 153 -4.03 -8.13 -20.83
C GLY A 153 -4.53 -9.43 -20.21
N ALA A 154 -5.84 -9.57 -20.01
CA ALA A 154 -6.43 -10.73 -19.34
C ALA A 154 -6.39 -12.00 -20.20
N THR A 155 -6.26 -11.85 -21.52
CA THR A 155 -6.20 -12.98 -22.47
C THR A 155 -4.77 -13.44 -22.76
N GLN A 156 -3.77 -12.64 -22.42
CA GLN A 156 -2.35 -12.89 -22.70
C GLN A 156 -1.51 -12.74 -21.43
N GLY A 157 -1.87 -13.52 -20.41
CA GLY A 157 -1.17 -13.56 -19.13
C GLY A 157 -0.39 -14.86 -18.93
N ALA A 158 0.54 -14.84 -17.98
CA ALA A 158 1.21 -16.03 -17.47
C ALA A 158 1.52 -15.85 -15.98
N VAL A 159 1.58 -16.97 -15.25
CA VAL A 159 2.20 -17.02 -13.94
C VAL A 159 3.51 -17.77 -14.10
N VAL A 160 4.62 -17.13 -13.75
CA VAL A 160 5.97 -17.67 -13.88
C VAL A 160 6.57 -17.77 -12.49
N GLY A 161 7.15 -18.91 -12.16
CA GLY A 161 7.90 -19.06 -10.93
C GLY A 161 9.07 -20.02 -11.11
N PRO A 162 9.83 -20.25 -10.02
CA PRO A 162 10.87 -21.23 -10.01
C PRO A 162 10.24 -22.64 -10.13
N GLY A 163 10.99 -23.59 -10.68
CA GLY A 163 10.47 -24.96 -10.89
C GLY A 163 10.15 -25.67 -9.57
N THR A 164 9.49 -26.83 -9.64
CA THR A 164 9.23 -27.67 -8.47
C THR A 164 10.53 -27.95 -7.69
N GLY A 165 10.49 -27.79 -6.36
CA GLY A 165 11.65 -27.97 -5.48
C GLY A 165 12.66 -26.80 -5.47
N GLU A 166 12.50 -25.79 -6.32
CA GLU A 166 13.37 -24.62 -6.32
C GLU A 166 12.91 -23.57 -5.30
N GLY A 167 13.88 -22.90 -4.67
CA GLY A 167 13.64 -21.75 -3.81
C GLY A 167 13.17 -20.51 -4.60
N GLY A 168 12.79 -19.46 -3.87
CA GLY A 168 12.40 -18.18 -4.49
C GLY A 168 13.52 -17.59 -5.35
N LYS A 169 13.15 -16.85 -6.40
CA LYS A 169 14.09 -16.15 -7.30
C LYS A 169 13.79 -14.66 -7.34
N LEU A 170 14.76 -13.84 -7.76
CA LEU A 170 14.52 -12.42 -7.98
C LEU A 170 13.44 -12.24 -9.06
N ALA A 171 12.56 -11.25 -8.90
CA ALA A 171 11.45 -11.04 -9.85
C ALA A 171 11.99 -10.72 -11.26
N GLY A 172 13.06 -9.93 -11.34
CA GLY A 172 13.74 -9.65 -12.62
C GLY A 172 14.33 -10.90 -13.28
N ALA A 173 14.80 -11.88 -12.48
CA ALA A 173 15.31 -13.14 -13.01
C ALA A 173 14.17 -14.02 -13.55
N LEU A 174 13.04 -14.10 -12.83
CA LEU A 174 11.84 -14.80 -13.30
C LEU A 174 11.25 -14.20 -14.57
N ALA A 175 11.41 -12.89 -14.77
CA ALA A 175 10.98 -12.19 -15.97
C ALA A 175 11.93 -12.39 -17.18
N THR A 176 13.05 -13.10 -17.00
CA THR A 176 13.98 -13.37 -18.10
C THR A 176 13.33 -14.28 -19.13
N GLY A 177 13.35 -13.88 -20.40
CA GLY A 177 12.73 -14.62 -21.50
C GLY A 177 11.27 -14.24 -21.78
N LEU A 178 10.65 -13.39 -20.95
CA LEU A 178 9.37 -12.80 -21.29
C LEU A 178 9.50 -11.83 -22.48
N PRO A 179 8.50 -11.74 -23.37
CA PRO A 179 8.51 -10.80 -24.49
C PRO A 179 8.69 -9.35 -24.01
N GLN A 180 9.30 -8.49 -24.83
CA GLN A 180 9.44 -7.07 -24.51
C GLN A 180 8.06 -6.40 -24.40
N GLY A 181 7.93 -5.42 -23.50
CA GLY A 181 6.66 -4.75 -23.25
C GLY A 181 5.67 -5.58 -22.44
N THR A 182 6.13 -6.59 -21.70
CA THR A 182 5.34 -7.34 -20.73
C THR A 182 5.33 -6.60 -19.40
N ALA A 183 4.15 -6.32 -18.85
CA ALA A 183 4.03 -5.87 -17.46
C ALA A 183 4.22 -7.07 -16.53
N VAL A 184 4.96 -6.86 -15.44
CA VAL A 184 5.18 -7.88 -14.42
C VAL A 184 4.89 -7.32 -13.03
N ILE A 185 4.30 -8.15 -12.17
CA ILE A 185 4.12 -7.90 -10.74
C ILE A 185 4.49 -9.17 -9.97
N ASN A 186 4.96 -9.06 -8.72
CA ASN A 186 5.12 -10.24 -7.87
C ASN A 186 3.80 -11.01 -7.73
N GLY A 187 3.87 -12.31 -7.48
CA GLY A 187 2.67 -13.14 -7.32
C GLY A 187 2.30 -13.43 -5.87
N GLY A 188 1.75 -14.62 -5.62
CA GLY A 188 1.10 -14.99 -4.37
C GLY A 188 2.08 -15.43 -3.28
N TYR A 189 1.54 -15.83 -2.14
CA TYR A 189 2.33 -16.22 -0.97
C TYR A 189 3.15 -17.48 -1.22
N PHE A 190 4.29 -17.54 -0.54
CA PHE A 190 5.18 -18.68 -0.56
C PHE A 190 5.95 -18.79 0.76
N ALA A 191 6.53 -19.96 1.02
CA ALA A 191 7.39 -20.18 2.16
C ALA A 191 8.72 -19.44 2.00
N HIS A 192 8.90 -18.35 2.74
CA HIS A 192 10.12 -17.54 2.68
C HIS A 192 11.28 -18.09 3.54
N THR A 193 10.99 -19.01 4.48
CA THR A 193 12.01 -19.76 5.24
C THR A 193 11.59 -21.22 5.40
N GLU A 194 12.55 -22.10 5.66
CA GLU A 194 12.30 -23.53 5.96
C GLU A 194 11.61 -23.73 7.33
N LYS A 195 11.70 -22.71 8.20
CA LYS A 195 11.09 -22.69 9.55
C LYS A 195 9.61 -22.29 9.53
N ILE A 196 9.09 -21.86 8.38
CA ILE A 196 7.66 -21.64 8.23
C ILE A 196 6.94 -22.97 8.42
N LEU A 197 5.80 -22.91 9.09
CA LEU A 197 4.97 -24.05 9.46
C LEU A 197 3.81 -24.19 8.47
N SER A 198 3.32 -25.42 8.25
CA SER A 198 2.22 -25.68 7.33
C SER A 198 1.22 -26.68 7.89
N GLU A 199 -0.02 -26.58 7.40
CA GLU A 199 -1.07 -27.60 7.58
C GLU A 199 -0.84 -28.84 6.71
N GLU A 200 0.28 -28.91 5.99
CA GLU A 200 0.71 -30.13 5.32
C GLU A 200 0.88 -31.27 6.35
N ASN A 201 0.08 -32.33 6.17
CA ASN A 201 -0.05 -33.46 7.10
C ASN A 201 -0.71 -33.12 8.46
N TRP A 202 -1.33 -31.95 8.61
CA TRP A 202 -2.12 -31.65 9.81
C TRP A 202 -3.46 -32.39 9.76
N SER A 203 -3.70 -33.27 10.75
CA SER A 203 -4.92 -34.07 10.83
C SER A 203 -6.09 -33.36 11.53
N GLY A 204 -5.99 -32.04 11.72
CA GLY A 204 -6.91 -31.28 12.56
C GLY A 204 -6.56 -31.37 14.05
N PRO A 205 -7.34 -30.70 14.93
CA PRO A 205 -7.14 -30.78 16.36
C PRO A 205 -7.19 -32.24 16.82
N ARG A 206 -6.21 -32.67 17.61
CA ARG A 206 -6.33 -33.91 18.37
C ARG A 206 -7.52 -33.73 19.31
N VAL A 207 -8.48 -34.63 19.18
CA VAL A 207 -9.82 -34.56 19.78
C VAL A 207 -9.74 -34.70 21.30
N ASP A 208 -9.35 -33.60 21.92
CA ASP A 208 -9.41 -33.35 23.36
C ASP A 208 -10.02 -31.95 23.62
N GLU A 209 -10.49 -31.26 22.56
CA GLU A 209 -11.23 -29.99 22.63
C GLU A 209 -12.65 -30.21 23.19
N GLN A 210 -12.69 -30.58 24.48
CA GLN A 210 -13.83 -30.45 25.38
C GLN A 210 -13.80 -29.11 26.14
N THR A 211 -12.98 -28.15 25.72
CA THR A 211 -13.16 -26.73 26.11
C THR A 211 -14.20 -26.07 25.20
N GLN A 212 -15.41 -26.64 25.21
CA GLN A 212 -16.62 -25.90 24.84
C GLN A 212 -16.87 -24.85 25.94
N ASP A 213 -17.12 -23.62 25.48
CA ASP A 213 -17.86 -22.58 26.22
C ASP A 213 -17.31 -22.10 27.56
N ALA A 214 -16.02 -21.78 27.62
CA ALA A 214 -15.61 -20.69 28.53
C ALA A 214 -16.04 -19.35 27.90
N THR A 215 -17.33 -19.01 28.00
CA THR A 215 -17.84 -17.65 27.80
C THR A 215 -17.30 -16.78 28.93
N THR A 216 -16.04 -16.38 28.85
CA THR A 216 -15.51 -15.37 29.76
C THR A 216 -16.04 -14.01 29.32
N GLU A 217 -16.64 -13.27 30.24
CA GLU A 217 -17.10 -11.89 29.99
C GLU A 217 -15.92 -10.92 29.86
N ASP A 218 -14.70 -11.32 30.26
CA ASP A 218 -13.50 -10.49 30.20
C ASP A 218 -12.85 -10.56 28.80
N PRO A 219 -12.87 -9.45 28.02
CA PRO A 219 -12.29 -9.41 26.68
C PRO A 219 -10.79 -9.70 26.66
N GLU A 220 -10.04 -9.37 27.73
CA GLU A 220 -8.60 -9.59 27.79
C GLU A 220 -8.27 -11.08 28.01
N VAL A 221 -9.07 -11.77 28.82
CA VAL A 221 -8.97 -13.23 28.97
C VAL A 221 -9.31 -13.92 27.65
N ALA A 222 -10.31 -13.45 26.92
CA ALA A 222 -10.67 -13.99 25.60
C ALA A 222 -9.51 -13.87 24.58
N LYS A 223 -8.84 -12.71 24.52
CA LYS A 223 -7.66 -12.50 23.66
C LYS A 223 -6.47 -13.38 24.08
N TYR A 224 -6.22 -13.50 25.39
CA TYR A 224 -5.16 -14.37 25.88
C TYR A 224 -5.40 -15.84 25.51
N LEU A 225 -6.65 -16.32 25.66
CA LEU A 225 -7.03 -17.66 25.20
C LEU A 225 -6.89 -17.82 23.69
N ALA A 226 -7.21 -16.79 22.90
CA ALA A 226 -7.00 -16.81 21.45
C ALA A 226 -5.51 -16.91 21.08
N TYR A 227 -4.63 -16.21 21.82
CA TYR A 227 -3.17 -16.33 21.67
C TYR A 227 -2.70 -17.76 21.98
N VAL A 228 -3.13 -18.32 23.12
CA VAL A 228 -2.74 -19.69 23.53
C VAL A 228 -3.19 -20.71 22.49
N LYS A 229 -4.44 -20.65 22.02
CA LYS A 229 -4.96 -21.54 20.96
C LYS A 229 -4.16 -21.42 19.67
N ALA A 230 -3.77 -20.20 19.28
CA ALA A 230 -2.95 -19.96 18.10
C ALA A 230 -1.54 -20.56 18.24
N ASP A 231 -0.94 -20.46 19.43
CA ASP A 231 0.36 -21.05 19.74
C ASP A 231 0.28 -22.59 19.77
N GLU A 232 -0.72 -23.15 20.44
CA GLU A 232 -0.98 -24.60 20.48
C GLU A 232 -1.16 -25.19 19.07
N LYS A 233 -1.99 -24.55 18.23
CA LYS A 233 -2.13 -24.97 16.83
C LYS A 233 -0.79 -24.90 16.11
N SER A 234 -0.06 -23.80 16.24
CA SER A 234 1.27 -23.63 15.62
C SER A 234 2.24 -24.73 16.04
N ASN A 235 2.22 -25.16 17.31
CA ASN A 235 3.06 -26.23 17.83
C ASN A 235 2.70 -27.63 17.28
N GLN A 236 1.52 -27.79 16.67
CA GLN A 236 1.11 -29.03 15.98
C GLN A 236 1.45 -29.04 14.49
N LEU A 237 1.82 -27.89 13.92
CA LEU A 237 2.17 -27.78 12.51
C LEU A 237 3.60 -28.22 12.25
N SER A 238 3.85 -28.75 11.05
CA SER A 238 5.19 -29.18 10.64
C SER A 238 5.92 -28.08 9.87
N PRO A 239 7.25 -27.94 10.03
CA PRO A 239 8.05 -27.11 9.14
C PRO A 239 7.91 -27.58 7.68
N VAL A 240 7.88 -26.63 6.73
CA VAL A 240 7.70 -26.93 5.30
C VAL A 240 8.88 -27.66 4.65
N GLY A 241 10.05 -27.65 5.30
CA GLY A 241 11.26 -28.33 4.85
C GLY A 241 11.96 -27.74 3.62
N SER A 242 11.35 -26.80 2.90
CA SER A 242 11.97 -26.09 1.78
C SER A 242 11.36 -24.71 1.55
N THR A 243 12.18 -23.77 1.05
CA THR A 243 11.74 -22.42 0.69
C THR A 243 11.15 -22.35 -0.72
N GLY A 244 10.45 -21.27 -1.04
CA GLY A 244 9.91 -21.03 -2.38
C GLY A 244 8.55 -21.68 -2.65
N ARG A 245 8.16 -22.69 -1.87
CA ARG A 245 6.89 -23.41 -2.06
C ARG A 245 5.69 -22.45 -2.02
N PRO A 246 4.84 -22.42 -3.05
CA PRO A 246 3.69 -21.52 -3.12
C PRO A 246 2.60 -21.98 -2.18
N VAL A 247 1.79 -21.06 -1.68
CA VAL A 247 0.59 -21.38 -0.92
C VAL A 247 -0.60 -21.48 -1.87
N GLY A 248 -1.26 -22.64 -1.87
CA GLY A 248 -2.34 -22.97 -2.78
C GLY A 248 -1.87 -23.35 -4.18
N GLU A 249 -2.82 -23.76 -5.01
CA GLU A 249 -2.56 -24.23 -6.38
C GLU A 249 -1.92 -23.15 -7.25
N THR A 250 -1.03 -23.59 -8.14
CA THR A 250 -0.41 -22.74 -9.16
C THR A 250 -0.03 -23.55 -10.41
N SER A 251 0.08 -22.87 -11.56
CA SER A 251 0.34 -23.53 -12.85
C SER A 251 1.79 -23.95 -13.09
N HIS A 252 2.74 -23.49 -12.27
CA HIS A 252 4.18 -23.66 -12.52
C HIS A 252 4.89 -24.61 -11.53
N ARG A 253 4.17 -25.13 -10.53
CA ARG A 253 4.71 -26.01 -9.49
C ARG A 253 3.74 -27.12 -9.14
N SER A 254 4.29 -28.25 -8.70
CA SER A 254 3.53 -29.46 -8.31
C SER A 254 3.65 -29.77 -6.81
N ASP A 255 4.28 -28.90 -6.03
CA ASP A 255 4.51 -29.03 -4.59
C ASP A 255 3.90 -27.88 -3.75
N PRO A 256 2.66 -27.43 -4.04
CA PRO A 256 2.04 -26.34 -3.30
C PRO A 256 1.83 -26.73 -1.83
N LEU A 257 1.89 -25.73 -0.96
CA LEU A 257 1.44 -25.83 0.42
C LEU A 257 -0.09 -25.66 0.47
N PRO A 258 -0.80 -26.35 1.37
CA PRO A 258 -2.22 -26.11 1.55
C PRO A 258 -2.47 -24.66 2.01
N ILE A 259 -3.56 -24.07 1.53
CA ILE A 259 -4.11 -22.85 2.12
C ILE A 259 -4.61 -23.21 3.52
N PRO A 260 -4.24 -22.47 4.58
CA PRO A 260 -4.77 -22.78 5.90
C PRO A 260 -6.29 -22.74 5.91
N SER A 261 -6.89 -23.79 6.47
CA SER A 261 -8.33 -23.98 6.57
C SER A 261 -9.08 -22.73 7.07
N GLU A 262 -8.53 -22.07 8.09
CA GLU A 262 -9.13 -20.87 8.72
C GLU A 262 -9.14 -19.62 7.83
N TYR A 263 -8.38 -19.60 6.73
CA TYR A 263 -8.33 -18.50 5.77
C TYR A 263 -8.90 -18.86 4.40
N ALA A 264 -9.30 -20.11 4.18
CA ALA A 264 -9.66 -20.62 2.85
C ALA A 264 -10.73 -19.77 2.15
N GLU A 265 -11.74 -19.28 2.86
CA GLU A 265 -12.82 -18.44 2.32
C GLU A 265 -12.38 -17.03 1.87
N HIS A 266 -11.20 -16.60 2.32
CA HIS A 266 -10.63 -15.30 1.96
C HIS A 266 -9.65 -15.39 0.79
N TYR A 267 -9.18 -16.59 0.45
CA TYR A 267 -8.33 -16.81 -0.71
C TYR A 267 -9.10 -16.75 -2.02
N GLY A 268 -8.39 -16.39 -3.08
CA GLY A 268 -8.89 -16.41 -4.44
C GLY A 268 -7.82 -16.86 -5.40
N GLN A 269 -8.20 -16.96 -6.67
CA GLN A 269 -7.34 -17.48 -7.72
C GLN A 269 -7.26 -16.53 -8.91
N VAL A 270 -6.09 -16.45 -9.52
CA VAL A 270 -5.89 -15.89 -10.85
C VAL A 270 -5.94 -17.05 -11.83
N ASN A 271 -6.91 -17.01 -12.74
CA ASN A 271 -7.05 -18.02 -13.78
C ASN A 271 -6.40 -17.55 -15.07
N VAL A 272 -5.53 -18.39 -15.64
CA VAL A 272 -4.83 -18.14 -16.91
C VAL A 272 -5.19 -19.27 -17.87
N GLY A 273 -5.78 -18.93 -19.02
CA GLY A 273 -6.21 -19.93 -20.00
C GLY A 273 -7.19 -20.97 -19.46
N GLY A 274 -8.07 -20.57 -18.52
CA GLY A 274 -9.06 -21.45 -17.89
C GLY A 274 -8.51 -22.39 -16.83
N ARG A 275 -7.24 -22.25 -16.44
CA ARG A 275 -6.61 -23.02 -15.36
C ARG A 275 -6.17 -22.12 -14.23
N VAL A 276 -6.05 -22.67 -13.02
CA VAL A 276 -5.50 -21.95 -11.87
C VAL A 276 -4.04 -21.62 -12.14
N GLY A 277 -3.77 -20.34 -12.38
CA GLY A 277 -2.42 -19.82 -12.53
C GLY A 277 -1.76 -19.64 -11.18
N LEU A 278 -2.48 -19.07 -10.22
CA LEU A 278 -1.97 -18.73 -8.89
C LEU A 278 -3.11 -18.64 -7.88
N SER A 279 -2.86 -19.11 -6.65
CA SER A 279 -3.68 -18.81 -5.48
C SER A 279 -3.04 -17.71 -4.62
N SER A 280 -3.84 -16.79 -4.11
CA SER A 280 -3.38 -15.74 -3.19
C SER A 280 -4.52 -15.21 -2.34
N GLY A 281 -4.25 -14.27 -1.43
CA GLY A 281 -5.29 -13.66 -0.64
C GLY A 281 -4.88 -12.38 0.10
N PRO A 282 -5.85 -11.69 0.72
CA PRO A 282 -7.28 -11.95 0.55
C PRO A 282 -7.82 -11.42 -0.78
N VAL A 283 -9.00 -11.89 -1.20
CA VAL A 283 -9.80 -11.26 -2.26
C VAL A 283 -10.28 -9.89 -1.76
N LEU A 284 -9.91 -8.81 -2.47
CA LEU A 284 -10.29 -7.45 -2.09
C LEU A 284 -11.64 -7.06 -2.67
N THR A 285 -11.88 -7.40 -3.92
CA THR A 285 -13.14 -7.08 -4.60
C THR A 285 -13.51 -8.28 -5.46
N HIS A 286 -14.79 -8.65 -5.47
CA HIS A 286 -15.30 -9.67 -6.37
C HIS A 286 -16.50 -9.12 -7.12
N GLN A 287 -16.40 -9.07 -8.44
CA GLN A 287 -17.45 -8.55 -9.31
C GLN A 287 -17.98 -7.16 -8.91
N GLY A 288 -17.06 -6.26 -8.56
CA GLY A 288 -17.36 -4.91 -8.10
C GLY A 288 -17.75 -4.84 -6.63
N VAL A 289 -18.00 -5.94 -5.94
CA VAL A 289 -18.39 -5.90 -4.52
C VAL A 289 -17.14 -5.96 -3.64
N PRO A 290 -16.88 -4.96 -2.77
CA PRO A 290 -15.83 -5.05 -1.76
C PRO A 290 -16.06 -6.24 -0.83
N ARG A 291 -15.02 -7.00 -0.51
CA ARG A 291 -15.11 -8.08 0.48
C ARG A 291 -14.89 -7.53 1.88
N HIS A 292 -15.70 -7.97 2.82
CA HIS A 292 -15.48 -7.65 4.24
C HIS A 292 -14.35 -8.51 4.79
N PHE A 293 -13.49 -7.91 5.62
CA PHE A 293 -12.47 -8.62 6.37
C PHE A 293 -12.88 -8.64 7.83
N PRO A 294 -12.88 -9.81 8.49
CA PRO A 294 -13.17 -9.89 9.92
C PRO A 294 -12.19 -9.04 10.72
N ASP A 295 -12.72 -8.27 11.69
CA ASP A 295 -11.91 -7.63 12.73
C ASP A 295 -11.68 -8.65 13.86
N ASP A 296 -10.82 -9.63 13.56
CA ASP A 296 -10.49 -10.77 14.41
C ASP A 296 -8.96 -10.87 14.52
N ASP A 297 -8.47 -11.22 15.71
CA ASP A 297 -7.07 -11.48 16.05
C ASP A 297 -6.37 -12.45 15.08
N ARG A 298 -7.11 -13.33 14.41
CA ARG A 298 -6.60 -14.19 13.31
C ARG A 298 -5.99 -13.38 12.16
N PHE A 299 -6.43 -12.15 11.94
CA PHE A 299 -5.99 -11.25 10.87
C PHE A 299 -5.05 -10.15 11.36
N ALA A 300 -4.65 -10.19 12.63
CA ALA A 300 -3.74 -9.22 13.24
C ALA A 300 -2.31 -9.78 13.31
N TYR A 301 -1.33 -8.99 12.85
CA TYR A 301 0.08 -9.40 12.90
C TYR A 301 0.62 -9.33 14.33
N ARG A 302 0.10 -8.37 15.11
CA ARG A 302 0.41 -8.19 16.52
C ARG A 302 -0.85 -8.24 17.35
N LEU A 303 -0.78 -8.93 18.48
CA LEU A 303 -1.86 -9.07 19.44
C LEU A 303 -1.57 -8.13 20.62
N ARG A 304 -2.60 -7.40 21.06
CA ARG A 304 -2.54 -6.54 22.25
C ARG A 304 -3.16 -7.31 23.42
N LEU A 305 -2.35 -7.62 24.42
CA LEU A 305 -2.76 -8.34 25.63
C LEU A 305 -2.41 -7.43 26.82
N GLY A 306 -3.40 -6.69 27.31
CA GLY A 306 -3.18 -5.58 28.24
C GLY A 306 -2.25 -4.52 27.65
N ASP A 307 -1.15 -4.24 28.35
CA ASP A 307 -0.11 -3.30 27.92
C ASP A 307 0.94 -3.93 26.99
N ASP A 308 0.92 -5.26 26.83
CA ASP A 308 1.89 -5.99 26.01
C ASP A 308 1.44 -6.08 24.55
N VAL A 309 2.41 -5.96 23.63
CA VAL A 309 2.23 -6.18 22.20
C VAL A 309 3.08 -7.36 21.78
N LEU A 310 2.44 -8.48 21.48
CA LEU A 310 3.11 -9.72 21.08
C LEU A 310 2.94 -9.99 19.59
N ASP A 311 3.93 -10.62 18.95
CA ASP A 311 3.76 -11.14 17.61
C ASP A 311 2.74 -12.30 17.63
N ASN A 312 1.83 -12.32 16.66
CA ASN A 312 0.88 -13.41 16.53
C ASN A 312 1.64 -14.72 16.20
N PRO A 313 1.46 -15.83 16.96
CA PRO A 313 2.11 -17.11 16.66
C PRO A 313 1.86 -17.59 15.22
N ARG A 314 0.70 -17.26 14.66
CA ARG A 314 0.32 -17.55 13.27
C ARG A 314 1.21 -16.89 12.22
N ASN A 315 2.01 -15.87 12.57
CA ASN A 315 3.00 -15.30 11.65
C ASN A 315 4.02 -16.33 11.15
N ARG A 316 4.16 -17.46 11.85
CA ARG A 316 5.01 -18.59 11.44
C ARG A 316 4.31 -19.56 10.49
N GLN A 317 3.02 -19.43 10.25
CA GLN A 317 2.24 -20.32 9.39
C GLN A 317 2.24 -19.82 7.94
N ALA A 318 2.56 -20.71 7.00
CA ALA A 318 2.45 -20.45 5.57
C ALA A 318 1.02 -20.08 5.20
N GLY A 319 0.86 -18.97 4.49
CA GLY A 319 -0.45 -18.54 4.01
C GLY A 319 -1.33 -17.85 5.05
N ALA A 320 -0.83 -17.63 6.26
CA ALA A 320 -1.58 -16.88 7.25
C ALA A 320 -1.85 -15.43 6.79
N LEU A 321 -3.08 -14.96 7.00
CA LEU A 321 -3.51 -13.62 6.61
C LEU A 321 -3.39 -12.61 7.77
N THR A 322 -2.50 -12.85 8.73
CA THR A 322 -2.24 -11.95 9.87
C THR A 322 -1.76 -10.56 9.44
N HIS A 323 -1.24 -10.41 8.23
CA HIS A 323 -0.80 -9.13 7.69
C HIS A 323 -1.96 -8.20 7.27
N VAL A 324 -3.22 -8.62 7.37
CA VAL A 324 -4.39 -7.85 6.94
C VAL A 324 -4.60 -6.61 7.83
N GLY A 325 -4.44 -6.76 9.15
CA GLY A 325 -4.66 -5.68 10.13
C GLY A 325 -3.58 -4.60 10.15
N ASP A 326 -2.34 -4.92 9.81
CA ASP A 326 -1.21 -4.00 9.95
C ASP A 326 -0.92 -3.21 8.65
N PRO A 327 -0.54 -1.92 8.73
CA PRO A 327 -0.06 -1.21 7.55
C PRO A 327 1.22 -1.85 6.98
N ASN A 328 1.24 -2.04 5.66
CA ASN A 328 2.40 -2.58 4.95
C ASN A 328 2.45 -2.05 3.50
N ALA A 329 3.58 -2.23 2.83
CA ALA A 329 3.62 -2.17 1.37
C ALA A 329 2.77 -3.31 0.79
N ARG A 330 2.03 -3.04 -0.29
CA ARG A 330 1.08 -3.99 -0.87
C ARG A 330 1.27 -4.14 -2.37
N ALA A 331 0.86 -5.28 -2.87
CA ALA A 331 0.71 -5.61 -4.27
C ALA A 331 -0.67 -6.23 -4.49
N ALA A 332 -1.29 -5.94 -5.63
CA ALA A 332 -2.55 -6.56 -6.03
C ALA A 332 -2.66 -6.63 -7.54
N VAL A 333 -3.44 -7.59 -8.02
CA VAL A 333 -3.85 -7.67 -9.42
C VAL A 333 -5.37 -7.57 -9.49
N SER A 334 -5.84 -6.82 -10.49
CA SER A 334 -7.26 -6.69 -10.78
C SER A 334 -7.55 -7.01 -12.22
N THR A 335 -8.77 -7.47 -12.48
CA THR A 335 -9.31 -7.64 -13.84
C THR A 335 -10.54 -6.77 -14.00
N GLN A 336 -10.63 -6.08 -15.13
CA GLN A 336 -11.81 -5.31 -15.51
C GLN A 336 -12.10 -5.51 -16.99
N GLY A 337 -13.08 -6.37 -17.29
CA GLY A 337 -13.35 -6.79 -18.67
C GLY A 337 -12.17 -7.58 -19.22
N ARG A 338 -11.50 -7.06 -20.26
CA ARG A 338 -10.32 -7.68 -20.86
C ARG A 338 -8.99 -7.14 -20.32
N ASP A 339 -9.04 -6.10 -19.49
CA ASP A 339 -7.83 -5.44 -19.00
C ASP A 339 -7.34 -6.09 -17.71
N VAL A 340 -6.03 -6.07 -17.54
CA VAL A 340 -5.35 -6.39 -16.27
C VAL A 340 -4.82 -5.10 -15.68
N LEU A 341 -5.05 -4.89 -14.39
CA LEU A 341 -4.49 -3.79 -13.63
C LEU A 341 -3.57 -4.38 -12.56
N MET A 342 -2.32 -3.92 -12.55
CA MET A 342 -1.34 -4.27 -11.52
C MET A 342 -1.19 -3.08 -10.60
N HIS A 343 -1.32 -3.28 -9.30
CA HIS A 343 -1.31 -2.23 -8.30
C HIS A 343 -0.20 -2.47 -7.29
N THR A 344 0.50 -1.41 -6.91
CA THR A 344 1.41 -1.43 -5.75
C THR A 344 1.29 -0.17 -4.93
N VAL A 345 1.60 -0.28 -3.65
CA VAL A 345 1.85 0.86 -2.77
C VAL A 345 3.11 0.58 -1.96
N VAL A 346 4.06 1.52 -2.01
CA VAL A 346 5.37 1.39 -1.36
C VAL A 346 5.71 2.66 -0.61
N ASP A 347 6.21 2.52 0.62
CA ASP A 347 6.80 3.62 1.40
C ASP A 347 8.33 3.54 1.25
N PRO A 348 9.03 4.62 0.88
CA PRO A 348 10.48 4.59 0.62
C PRO A 348 11.31 4.21 1.86
N ARG A 349 10.76 4.34 3.07
CA ARG A 349 11.43 3.96 4.31
C ARG A 349 11.22 2.48 4.65
N MET A 350 10.12 1.87 4.17
CA MET A 350 9.76 0.46 4.38
C MET A 350 9.89 0.00 5.86
N ARG A 351 9.56 0.87 6.83
CA ARG A 351 9.62 0.51 8.26
C ARG A 351 8.39 -0.33 8.64
N PRO A 352 8.48 -1.20 9.66
CA PRO A 352 7.31 -1.89 10.18
C PRO A 352 6.19 -0.89 10.54
N GLY A 353 4.97 -1.14 10.05
CA GLY A 353 3.83 -0.25 10.28
C GLY A 353 3.76 0.98 9.35
N ASP A 354 4.68 1.13 8.38
CA ASP A 354 4.54 2.05 7.24
C ASP A 354 3.78 1.38 6.08
N GLY A 355 3.17 2.19 5.20
CA GLY A 355 2.30 1.71 4.12
C GLY A 355 0.81 1.87 4.46
N VAL A 356 -0.02 0.90 4.03
CA VAL A 356 -1.49 0.97 4.16
C VAL A 356 -2.09 -0.31 4.73
N THR A 357 -3.19 -0.16 5.46
CA THR A 357 -4.00 -1.31 5.94
C THR A 357 -4.72 -1.99 4.78
N MET A 358 -5.23 -3.21 4.98
CA MET A 358 -5.95 -3.91 3.91
C MET A 358 -7.24 -3.20 3.47
N ALA A 359 -7.97 -2.59 4.41
CA ALA A 359 -9.18 -1.81 4.11
C ALA A 359 -8.85 -0.56 3.27
N GLN A 360 -7.78 0.16 3.61
CA GLN A 360 -7.27 1.26 2.80
C GLN A 360 -6.83 0.76 1.42
N TRP A 361 -6.15 -0.38 1.36
CA TRP A 361 -5.67 -0.98 0.13
C TRP A 361 -6.80 -1.35 -0.83
N GLN A 362 -7.86 -1.99 -0.33
CA GLN A 362 -9.07 -2.30 -1.08
C GLN A 362 -9.70 -1.04 -1.70
N THR A 363 -9.84 0.03 -0.91
CA THR A 363 -10.35 1.32 -1.42
C THR A 363 -9.44 1.86 -2.53
N MET A 364 -8.12 1.85 -2.33
CA MET A 364 -7.17 2.38 -3.30
C MET A 364 -7.15 1.58 -4.61
N THR A 365 -7.24 0.25 -4.58
CA THR A 365 -7.29 -0.57 -5.80
C THR A 365 -8.59 -0.36 -6.57
N MET A 366 -9.72 -0.27 -5.86
CA MET A 366 -11.02 0.04 -6.47
C MET A 366 -11.04 1.41 -7.14
N MET A 367 -10.59 2.45 -6.42
CA MET A 367 -10.56 3.82 -6.96
C MET A 367 -9.53 3.97 -8.06
N GLY A 368 -8.39 3.29 -7.93
CA GLY A 368 -7.38 3.21 -8.98
C GLY A 368 -7.91 2.59 -10.27
N ALA A 369 -8.77 1.58 -10.19
CA ALA A 369 -9.45 1.01 -11.36
C ALA A 369 -10.57 1.91 -11.93
N GLY A 370 -10.70 3.14 -11.41
CA GLY A 370 -11.69 4.12 -11.82
C GLY A 370 -13.02 4.01 -11.10
N GLY A 371 -13.12 3.23 -10.03
CA GLY A 371 -14.32 3.09 -9.20
C GLY A 371 -15.51 2.42 -9.92
N HIS A 372 -16.69 2.54 -9.30
CA HIS A 372 -17.96 2.06 -9.84
C HIS A 372 -18.52 3.07 -10.83
N VAL A 373 -18.14 2.94 -12.09
CA VAL A 373 -18.73 3.74 -13.18
C VAL A 373 -19.74 2.86 -13.91
N ALA A 374 -20.98 3.36 -14.05
CA ALA A 374 -22.03 2.69 -14.79
C ALA A 374 -21.55 2.31 -16.20
N GLY A 375 -21.85 1.09 -16.64
CA GLY A 375 -21.43 0.57 -17.94
C GLY A 375 -19.99 0.03 -18.01
N ARG A 376 -19.18 0.16 -16.95
CA ARG A 376 -17.89 -0.54 -16.90
C ARG A 376 -18.07 -2.01 -16.49
N PRO A 377 -17.23 -2.92 -17.01
CA PRO A 377 -17.18 -4.29 -16.51
C PRO A 377 -16.90 -4.33 -15.00
N PRO A 378 -17.45 -5.31 -14.28
CA PRO A 378 -17.25 -5.43 -12.85
C PRO A 378 -15.78 -5.75 -12.52
N LEU A 379 -15.23 -5.10 -11.49
CA LEU A 379 -13.85 -5.25 -11.06
C LEU A 379 -13.69 -6.46 -10.12
N SER A 380 -12.70 -7.31 -10.36
CA SER A 380 -12.26 -8.28 -9.34
C SER A 380 -10.80 -8.02 -9.01
N THR A 381 -10.46 -8.01 -7.72
CA THR A 381 -9.12 -7.67 -7.22
C THR A 381 -8.65 -8.71 -6.22
N LEU A 382 -7.44 -9.22 -6.41
CA LEU A 382 -6.77 -10.17 -5.53
C LEU A 382 -5.51 -9.55 -4.95
N ASN A 383 -5.36 -9.58 -3.63
CA ASN A 383 -4.12 -9.18 -2.98
C ASN A 383 -3.01 -10.22 -3.20
N LEU A 384 -1.78 -9.74 -3.34
CA LEU A 384 -0.58 -10.52 -3.61
C LEU A 384 0.41 -10.39 -2.44
N ASP A 385 1.55 -11.08 -2.53
CA ASP A 385 2.57 -10.99 -1.49
C ASP A 385 3.07 -9.53 -1.32
N GLY A 386 3.21 -9.10 -0.08
CA GLY A 386 3.43 -7.69 0.28
C GLY A 386 4.82 -7.43 0.84
N GLY A 387 4.96 -6.29 1.53
CA GLY A 387 6.19 -5.92 2.23
C GLY A 387 7.40 -5.92 1.31
N GLY A 388 8.46 -6.62 1.72
CA GLY A 388 9.70 -6.73 0.95
C GLY A 388 9.57 -7.48 -0.38
N SER A 389 8.46 -8.18 -0.61
CA SER A 389 8.23 -8.95 -1.85
C SER A 389 7.58 -8.11 -2.95
N VAL A 390 7.13 -6.89 -2.64
CA VAL A 390 6.47 -6.01 -3.63
C VAL A 390 7.44 -5.74 -4.77
N TYR A 391 7.02 -6.06 -5.98
CA TYR A 391 7.77 -5.79 -7.20
C TYR A 391 6.81 -5.50 -8.34
N MET A 392 7.09 -4.47 -9.12
CA MET A 392 6.37 -4.21 -10.37
C MET A 392 7.33 -3.61 -11.41
N GLY A 393 7.21 -4.05 -12.65
CA GLY A 393 8.12 -3.63 -13.71
C GLY A 393 7.59 -3.92 -15.10
N ILE A 394 8.37 -3.52 -16.12
CA ILE A 394 8.07 -3.75 -17.53
C ILE A 394 9.32 -4.27 -18.22
N THR A 395 9.20 -5.36 -18.95
CA THR A 395 10.33 -5.95 -19.71
C THR A 395 10.73 -5.06 -20.88
N GLY A 396 12.03 -4.96 -21.14
CA GLY A 396 12.60 -4.21 -22.26
C GLY A 396 13.93 -4.81 -22.73
N PRO A 397 14.64 -4.15 -23.66
CA PRO A 397 15.87 -4.68 -24.25
C PRO A 397 16.99 -4.99 -23.25
N GLY A 398 17.06 -4.24 -22.15
CA GLY A 398 18.07 -4.41 -21.09
C GLY A 398 17.58 -5.17 -19.85
N GLY A 399 16.48 -5.91 -19.94
CA GLY A 399 15.82 -6.56 -18.79
C GLY A 399 14.60 -5.81 -18.29
N VAL A 400 14.27 -5.94 -17.00
CA VAL A 400 13.06 -5.33 -16.43
C VAL A 400 13.34 -3.90 -15.96
N ARG A 401 12.61 -2.94 -16.53
CA ARG A 401 12.53 -1.59 -16.00
C ARG A 401 11.58 -1.57 -14.80
N VAL A 402 12.14 -1.45 -13.61
CA VAL A 402 11.39 -1.42 -12.35
C VAL A 402 10.52 -0.16 -12.27
N VAL A 403 9.25 -0.35 -11.92
CA VAL A 403 8.29 0.72 -11.63
C VAL A 403 8.15 0.93 -10.12
N ALA A 404 8.03 -0.16 -9.36
CA ALA A 404 7.93 -0.13 -7.91
C ALA A 404 8.64 -1.34 -7.29
N LYS A 405 9.16 -1.17 -6.07
CA LYS A 405 9.85 -2.22 -5.32
C LYS A 405 9.72 -1.98 -3.82
N GLY A 406 9.33 -3.00 -3.08
CA GLY A 406 9.37 -3.01 -1.62
C GLY A 406 10.77 -3.41 -1.17
N GLN A 407 11.64 -2.44 -0.91
CA GLN A 407 12.98 -2.72 -0.39
C GLN A 407 13.38 -1.60 0.58
N ARG A 408 13.88 -1.96 1.76
CA ARG A 408 14.40 -0.96 2.70
C ARG A 408 15.66 -0.33 2.13
N PRO A 409 15.91 0.97 2.38
CA PRO A 409 17.16 1.61 1.96
C PRO A 409 18.42 0.90 2.49
N SER A 410 18.31 0.23 3.66
CA SER A 410 19.40 -0.54 4.26
C SER A 410 19.57 -1.95 3.67
N GLU A 411 18.55 -2.48 3.00
CA GLU A 411 18.63 -3.80 2.37
C GLU A 411 19.42 -3.66 1.07
N LYS A 412 20.56 -4.35 0.98
CA LYS A 412 21.39 -4.36 -0.24
C LYS A 412 20.91 -5.37 -1.27
N VAL A 413 20.08 -6.33 -0.86
CA VAL A 413 19.65 -7.46 -1.67
C VAL A 413 18.14 -7.45 -1.79
N GLU A 414 17.66 -7.61 -3.02
CA GLU A 414 16.24 -7.81 -3.31
C GLU A 414 15.73 -9.10 -2.69
N ARG A 415 14.54 -9.06 -2.08
CA ARG A 415 13.91 -10.27 -1.57
C ARG A 415 13.48 -11.16 -2.75
N PRO A 416 13.84 -12.44 -2.76
CA PRO A 416 13.32 -13.39 -3.75
C PRO A 416 11.81 -13.55 -3.61
N VAL A 417 11.13 -13.84 -4.72
CA VAL A 417 9.70 -14.13 -4.78
C VAL A 417 9.47 -15.57 -5.25
N GLY A 418 8.37 -16.18 -4.81
CA GLY A 418 7.97 -17.52 -5.23
C GLY A 418 7.37 -17.56 -6.64
N ASN A 419 6.90 -16.44 -7.18
CA ASN A 419 6.39 -16.31 -8.55
C ASN A 419 6.13 -14.84 -8.92
N ILE A 420 5.91 -14.60 -10.21
CA ILE A 420 5.45 -13.34 -10.79
C ILE A 420 4.21 -13.59 -11.66
N ILE A 421 3.35 -12.58 -11.77
CA ILE A 421 2.29 -12.49 -12.76
C ILE A 421 2.81 -11.61 -13.90
N ALA A 422 2.71 -12.12 -15.12
CA ALA A 422 3.08 -11.43 -16.35
C ALA A 422 1.82 -11.19 -17.20
N SER A 423 1.73 -10.02 -17.84
CA SER A 423 0.63 -9.69 -18.74
C SER A 423 1.10 -8.86 -19.92
N LEU A 424 0.70 -9.27 -21.12
CA LEU A 424 0.97 -8.60 -22.38
C LEU A 424 -0.31 -7.97 -22.93
N PRO A 425 -0.22 -6.77 -23.53
CA PRO A 425 -1.37 -6.18 -24.19
C PRO A 425 -1.73 -6.97 -25.45
N THR A 426 -3.02 -7.10 -25.74
CA THR A 426 -3.47 -7.72 -27.00
C THR A 426 -3.13 -6.79 -28.18
N VAL A 427 -2.58 -7.33 -29.26
CA VAL A 427 -2.23 -6.58 -30.49
C VAL A 427 -3.46 -5.81 -31.00
N GLY A 428 -3.30 -4.50 -31.22
CA GLY A 428 -4.37 -3.63 -31.71
C GLY A 428 -5.34 -3.12 -30.64
N ALA A 429 -5.14 -3.46 -29.36
CA ALA A 429 -5.89 -2.85 -28.27
C ALA A 429 -5.54 -1.34 -28.17
N GLN A 430 -6.43 -0.50 -28.66
CA GLN A 430 -6.44 0.93 -28.36
C GLN A 430 -7.40 1.18 -27.20
N GLU A 431 -7.09 2.16 -26.35
CA GLU A 431 -8.12 2.67 -25.43
C GLU A 431 -9.30 3.15 -26.29
N GLN A 432 -10.46 2.52 -26.14
CA GLN A 432 -11.67 3.11 -26.67
C GLN A 432 -11.87 4.42 -25.90
N PRO A 433 -12.00 5.58 -26.58
CA PRO A 433 -12.32 6.81 -25.90
C PRO A 433 -13.63 6.57 -25.15
N VAL A 434 -13.60 6.74 -23.83
CA VAL A 434 -14.83 6.74 -23.04
C VAL A 434 -15.63 7.92 -23.59
N PRO A 435 -16.86 7.71 -24.11
CA PRO A 435 -17.68 8.81 -24.56
C PRO A 435 -17.85 9.74 -23.36
N VAL A 436 -17.27 10.93 -23.46
CA VAL A 436 -17.53 12.00 -22.49
C VAL A 436 -18.96 12.41 -22.76
N THR A 437 -19.90 11.86 -21.99
CA THR A 437 -21.27 12.37 -22.00
C THR A 437 -21.18 13.80 -21.49
N ALA A 438 -21.45 14.76 -22.38
CA ALA A 438 -21.36 16.20 -22.13
C ALA A 438 -22.47 16.73 -21.20
N ASP A 439 -22.97 15.92 -20.28
CA ASP A 439 -24.04 16.25 -19.35
C ASP A 439 -23.50 16.25 -17.92
N ASP A 440 -22.76 17.30 -17.54
CA ASP A 440 -22.76 17.79 -16.14
C ASP A 440 -22.18 19.21 -15.93
N ASP A 441 -22.10 20.02 -17.00
CA ASP A 441 -21.66 21.43 -16.92
C ASP A 441 -22.84 22.42 -17.03
N ARG A 442 -24.07 22.01 -16.67
CA ARG A 442 -25.15 22.99 -16.49
C ARG A 442 -24.98 23.64 -15.12
N PRO A 443 -24.65 24.95 -15.04
CA PRO A 443 -24.73 25.66 -13.77
C PRO A 443 -26.17 25.54 -13.25
N ALA A 444 -26.31 25.27 -11.95
CA ALA A 444 -27.59 25.25 -11.27
C ALA A 444 -28.26 26.63 -11.41
N GLU A 445 -29.16 26.77 -12.38
CA GLU A 445 -30.09 27.90 -12.44
C GLU A 445 -31.08 27.74 -11.29
N GLY A 446 -30.89 28.56 -10.25
CA GLY A 446 -31.86 28.71 -9.18
C GLY A 446 -33.16 29.30 -9.73
N SER A 447 -34.20 28.47 -9.82
CA SER A 447 -35.57 28.97 -9.98
C SER A 447 -36.04 29.60 -8.67
N ALA A 448 -36.06 30.93 -8.63
CA ALA A 448 -36.88 31.68 -7.70
C ALA A 448 -38.33 31.62 -8.18
N VAL A 449 -39.18 30.94 -7.41
CA VAL A 449 -40.64 31.05 -7.55
C VAL A 449 -41.08 32.24 -6.72
N VAL A 450 -41.51 33.31 -7.39
CA VAL A 450 -42.27 34.42 -6.78
C VAL A 450 -43.74 34.13 -7.04
N GLY A 451 -44.49 33.87 -5.97
CA GLY A 451 -45.94 33.74 -6.01
C GLY A 451 -46.62 35.11 -6.17
N GLN A 452 -47.69 35.13 -6.96
CA GLN A 452 -48.84 36.01 -6.76
C GLN A 452 -50.05 35.15 -6.46
#